data_AF-A0A4R1MPA1-F1
#
_entry.id   AF-A0A4R1MPA1-F1
#
_cell.length_a   1.000
_cell.length_b   1.000
_cell.length_c   1.000
_cell.angle_alpha   90.00
_cell.angle_beta   90.00
_cell.angle_gamma   90.00
#
_symmetry.space_group_name_H-M   'P 1'
#
loop_
_entity.id
_entity.type
_entity.pdbx_description
1 polymer ?
#
loop_
_entity_poly.entity_id
_entity_poly.type
_entity_poly.pdbx_seq_one_letter_code
_entity_poly.pdbx_strand_id
1 'polypeptide(L)'
;MSTQAENDVIASAPVGRTPAASPAPNADRAIASRTREFDNPRLRKDFAEQGAFLYLEDFLAPEVTAQLVHSARSLLDEVNRNYLPGHKQGGSVSRHTIDRLAPFIAELYRSKELIGWLEQLSGDKLQLSPADDPHAYALYYYTRPGDHIGWHYDTSYYDGRRYTLLLGVIDESSCRLDYELHTRNPDIADQPGSVQIPPGGLVFFDGDKLRHRITPAGANEMRVSLTFEYVTDPNMRPWRRFISNMKDAIAYFGFRQVFRQMTRRGKDRA
;
A
#
# COMPACT_ATOMS: atom_id res chain seq x y z
N MET A 1 66.85 41.55 -2.39
CA MET A 1 66.19 40.35 -1.83
C MET A 1 64.92 40.81 -1.15
N SER A 2 63.86 41.04 -1.93
CA SER A 2 62.55 41.51 -1.42
C SER A 2 61.52 40.40 -1.59
N THR A 3 60.88 40.10 -0.48
CA THR A 3 59.78 39.16 -0.29
C THR A 3 58.48 39.72 -0.89
N GLN A 4 57.76 38.90 -1.67
CA GLN A 4 56.32 39.03 -1.86
C GLN A 4 55.69 37.64 -1.75
N ALA A 5 54.79 37.51 -0.78
CA ALA A 5 53.96 36.34 -0.56
C ALA A 5 52.69 36.49 -1.42
N GLU A 6 52.39 35.48 -2.23
CA GLU A 6 51.14 35.38 -2.97
C GLU A 6 50.06 34.77 -2.06
N ASN A 7 48.98 35.52 -1.88
CA ASN A 7 47.74 35.06 -1.25
C ASN A 7 46.91 34.33 -2.32
N ASP A 8 46.77 33.02 -2.16
CA ASP A 8 45.83 32.21 -2.95
C ASP A 8 44.39 32.46 -2.46
N VAL A 9 43.57 33.06 -3.32
CA VAL A 9 42.14 33.25 -3.09
C VAL A 9 41.39 32.03 -3.60
N ILE A 10 40.92 31.17 -2.68
CA ILE A 10 40.04 30.05 -2.99
C ILE A 10 38.67 30.59 -3.40
N ALA A 11 38.35 30.49 -4.70
CA ALA A 11 37.03 30.79 -5.22
C ALA A 11 36.01 29.76 -4.72
N SER A 12 35.01 30.22 -3.96
CA SER A 12 33.88 29.39 -3.51
C SER A 12 32.97 29.07 -4.70
N ALA A 13 32.86 27.78 -5.04
CA ALA A 13 31.90 27.29 -6.03
C ALA A 13 30.44 27.54 -5.58
N PRO A 14 29.51 27.85 -6.49
CA PRO A 14 28.12 28.09 -6.15
C PRO A 14 27.46 26.77 -5.74
N VAL A 15 26.95 26.73 -4.51
CA VAL A 15 26.11 25.63 -4.02
C VAL A 15 24.86 25.57 -4.89
N GLY A 16 24.75 24.49 -5.69
CA GLY A 16 23.59 24.23 -6.53
C GLY A 16 22.32 24.23 -5.70
N ARG A 17 21.37 25.10 -6.06
CA ARG A 17 20.01 25.06 -5.52
C ARG A 17 19.42 23.68 -5.81
N THR A 18 19.05 22.95 -4.76
CA THR A 18 18.19 21.77 -4.88
C THR A 18 16.94 22.19 -5.67
N PRO A 19 16.53 21.45 -6.73
CA PRO A 19 15.30 21.78 -7.42
C PRO A 19 14.16 21.75 -6.41
N ALA A 20 13.34 22.81 -6.38
CA ALA A 20 12.10 22.79 -5.62
C ALA A 20 11.28 21.57 -6.08
N ALA A 21 10.81 20.76 -5.14
CA ALA A 21 9.97 19.61 -5.45
C ALA A 21 8.78 20.08 -6.30
N SER A 22 8.59 19.48 -7.47
CA SER A 22 7.39 19.70 -8.27
C SER A 22 6.17 19.45 -7.39
N PRO A 23 5.10 20.27 -7.50
CA PRO A 23 3.89 20.02 -6.74
C PRO A 23 3.37 18.60 -7.04
N ALA A 24 2.86 17.92 -6.01
CA ALA A 24 2.30 16.59 -6.17
C ALA A 24 1.21 16.61 -7.27
N PRO A 25 1.09 15.55 -8.09
CA PRO A 25 0.07 15.48 -9.12
C PRO A 25 -1.33 15.49 -8.49
N ASN A 26 -2.34 15.91 -9.24
CA ASN A 26 -3.72 15.80 -8.78
C ASN A 26 -4.19 14.33 -8.94
N ALA A 27 -4.47 13.65 -7.83
CA ALA A 27 -4.80 12.22 -7.84
C ALA A 27 -6.02 11.89 -8.72
N ASP A 28 -7.14 12.59 -8.57
CA ASP A 28 -8.36 12.35 -9.37
C ASP A 28 -8.09 12.52 -10.87
N ARG A 29 -7.43 13.62 -11.26
CA ARG A 29 -7.12 13.88 -12.66
C ARG A 29 -6.22 12.80 -13.25
N ALA A 30 -5.17 12.41 -12.53
CA ALA A 30 -4.22 11.41 -13.00
C ALA A 30 -4.88 10.03 -13.17
N ILE A 31 -5.72 9.63 -12.20
CA ILE A 31 -6.48 8.38 -12.29
C ILE A 31 -7.49 8.43 -13.44
N ALA A 32 -8.28 9.51 -13.56
CA ALA A 32 -9.24 9.65 -14.63
C ALA A 32 -8.61 9.60 -16.03
N SER A 33 -7.42 10.19 -16.19
CA SER A 33 -6.67 10.11 -17.43
C SER A 33 -6.29 8.66 -17.77
N ARG A 34 -5.74 7.91 -16.81
CA ARG A 34 -5.32 6.52 -17.02
C ARG A 34 -6.49 5.57 -17.28
N THR A 35 -7.55 5.65 -16.48
CA THR A 35 -8.67 4.69 -16.56
C THR A 35 -9.50 4.82 -17.84
N ARG A 36 -9.45 5.99 -18.51
CA ARG A 36 -10.10 6.21 -19.81
C ARG A 36 -9.37 5.55 -20.99
N GLU A 37 -8.10 5.20 -20.82
CA GLU A 37 -7.28 4.56 -21.86
C GLU A 37 -7.49 3.04 -21.90
N PHE A 38 -8.06 2.45 -20.85
CA PHE A 38 -8.27 1.00 -20.75
C PHE A 38 -9.55 0.52 -21.42
N ASP A 39 -9.51 -0.73 -21.89
CA ASP A 39 -10.69 -1.49 -22.29
C ASP A 39 -11.45 -1.99 -21.04
N ASN A 40 -12.17 -1.07 -20.40
CA ASN A 40 -12.89 -1.34 -19.15
C ASN A 40 -13.92 -2.50 -19.25
N PRO A 41 -14.69 -2.66 -20.34
CA PRO A 41 -15.53 -3.85 -20.51
C PRO A 41 -14.76 -5.16 -20.45
N ARG A 42 -13.59 -5.23 -21.10
CA ARG A 42 -12.73 -6.41 -21.03
C ARG A 42 -12.18 -6.61 -19.62
N LEU A 43 -11.66 -5.57 -18.98
CA LEU A 43 -11.12 -5.67 -17.61
C LEU A 43 -12.16 -6.15 -16.60
N ARG A 44 -13.41 -5.68 -16.72
CA ARG A 44 -14.53 -6.15 -15.89
C ARG A 44 -14.82 -7.64 -16.12
N LYS A 45 -14.80 -8.07 -17.37
CA LYS A 45 -14.97 -9.49 -17.72
C LYS A 45 -13.84 -10.33 -17.14
N ASP A 46 -12.59 -9.92 -17.34
CA ASP A 46 -11.41 -10.61 -16.83
C ASP A 46 -11.44 -10.70 -15.29
N PHE A 47 -11.86 -9.62 -14.60
CA PHE A 47 -12.03 -9.61 -13.15
C PHE A 47 -13.04 -10.66 -12.66
N ALA A 48 -14.19 -10.76 -13.33
CA ALA A 48 -15.22 -11.73 -13.00
C ALA A 48 -14.78 -13.17 -13.29
N GLU A 49 -14.18 -13.41 -14.46
CA GLU A 49 -13.71 -14.73 -14.89
C GLU A 49 -12.58 -15.26 -14.00
N GLN A 50 -11.72 -14.37 -13.46
CA GLN A 50 -10.66 -14.72 -12.52
C GLN A 50 -11.12 -14.79 -11.05
N GLY A 51 -12.43 -14.74 -10.79
CA GLY A 51 -12.97 -14.91 -9.44
C GLY A 51 -12.81 -13.69 -8.53
N ALA A 52 -12.98 -12.50 -9.10
CA ALA A 52 -12.76 -11.19 -8.45
C ALA A 52 -11.27 -10.89 -8.20
N PHE A 53 -10.46 -11.05 -9.24
CA PHE A 53 -9.03 -10.71 -9.26
C PHE A 53 -8.66 -10.03 -10.58
N LEU A 54 -7.87 -8.96 -10.52
CA LEU A 54 -7.30 -8.30 -11.69
C LEU A 54 -5.85 -7.90 -11.41
N TYR A 55 -4.97 -8.14 -12.38
CA TYR A 55 -3.59 -7.67 -12.40
C TYR A 55 -3.36 -6.79 -13.62
N LEU A 56 -2.74 -5.64 -13.43
CA LEU A 56 -2.26 -4.75 -14.49
C LEU A 56 -0.79 -4.40 -14.22
N GLU A 57 0.08 -4.69 -15.18
CA GLU A 57 1.50 -4.35 -15.07
C GLU A 57 1.74 -2.84 -15.12
N ASP A 58 0.94 -2.12 -15.91
CA ASP A 58 1.01 -0.66 -16.07
C ASP A 58 -0.36 -0.04 -15.75
N PHE A 59 -0.45 0.68 -14.63
CA PHE A 59 -1.68 1.32 -14.17
C PHE A 59 -1.47 2.81 -13.87
N LEU A 60 -0.60 3.15 -12.91
CA LEU A 60 -0.39 4.53 -12.48
C LEU A 60 0.38 5.34 -13.52
N ALA A 61 -0.01 6.60 -13.67
CA ALA A 61 0.76 7.56 -14.47
C ALA A 61 2.17 7.73 -13.87
N PRO A 62 3.22 7.94 -14.70
CA PRO A 62 4.60 8.03 -14.24
C PRO A 62 4.83 9.05 -13.11
N GLU A 63 4.14 10.19 -13.14
CA GLU A 63 4.23 11.22 -12.11
C GLU A 63 3.63 10.80 -10.76
N VAL A 64 2.55 10.00 -10.78
CA VAL A 64 1.95 9.43 -9.56
C VAL A 64 2.88 8.37 -8.99
N THR A 65 3.41 7.49 -9.85
CA THR A 65 4.40 6.47 -9.46
C THR A 65 5.63 7.12 -8.85
N ALA A 66 6.18 8.16 -9.47
CA ALA A 66 7.33 8.90 -8.95
C ALA A 66 7.04 9.53 -7.58
N GLN A 67 5.85 10.11 -7.40
CA GLN A 67 5.44 10.69 -6.11
C GLN A 67 5.29 9.62 -5.02
N LEU A 68 4.78 8.43 -5.35
CA LEU A 68 4.70 7.31 -4.41
C LEU A 68 6.09 6.78 -4.03
N VAL A 69 7.00 6.62 -5.01
CA VAL A 69 8.40 6.21 -4.77
C VAL A 69 9.09 7.22 -3.86
N HIS A 70 8.95 8.51 -4.14
CA HIS A 70 9.51 9.58 -3.31
C HIS A 70 8.99 9.48 -1.88
N SER A 71 7.66 9.39 -1.72
CA SER A 71 7.02 9.27 -0.40
C SER A 71 7.50 8.03 0.37
N ALA A 72 7.60 6.88 -0.30
CA ALA A 72 8.06 5.64 0.31
C ALA A 72 9.52 5.72 0.77
N ARG A 73 10.41 6.35 -0.01
CA ARG A 73 11.81 6.56 0.37
C ARG A 73 11.95 7.54 1.55
N SER A 74 11.17 8.62 1.56
CA SER A 74 11.17 9.60 2.66
C SER A 74 10.60 9.03 3.98
N LEU A 75 9.86 7.93 3.92
CA LEU A 75 9.27 7.27 5.08
C LEU A 75 10.13 6.12 5.66
N LEU A 76 11.33 5.86 5.12
CA LEU A 76 12.18 4.75 5.56
C LEU A 76 12.50 4.78 7.07
N ASP A 77 12.73 5.96 7.63
CA ASP A 77 13.04 6.14 9.07
C ASP A 77 11.81 5.91 9.97
N GLU A 78 10.62 5.87 9.40
CA GLU A 78 9.36 5.66 10.10
C GLU A 78 8.88 4.19 10.05
N VAL A 79 9.66 3.31 9.42
CA VAL A 79 9.31 1.90 9.24
C VAL A 79 9.31 1.17 10.58
N ASN A 80 8.13 0.67 10.95
CA ASN A 80 7.96 -0.19 12.11
C ASN A 80 8.07 -1.64 11.68
N ARG A 81 9.04 -2.36 12.24
CA ARG A 81 9.27 -3.77 11.91
C ARG A 81 8.45 -4.69 12.79
N ASN A 82 7.93 -5.72 12.17
CA ASN A 82 7.12 -6.74 12.79
C ASN A 82 7.58 -8.14 12.35
N TYR A 83 7.55 -9.08 13.28
CA TYR A 83 7.94 -10.46 13.07
C TYR A 83 6.99 -11.38 13.82
N LEU A 84 6.30 -12.24 13.06
CA LEU A 84 5.52 -13.35 13.55
C LEU A 84 6.19 -14.64 13.04
N PRO A 85 6.84 -15.43 13.92
CA PRO A 85 7.60 -16.60 13.52
C PRO A 85 6.83 -17.54 12.59
N GLY A 86 7.43 -17.89 11.45
CA GLY A 86 6.86 -18.80 10.47
C GLY A 86 5.69 -18.24 9.64
N HIS A 87 5.28 -16.99 9.85
CA HIS A 87 4.15 -16.40 9.13
C HIS A 87 4.45 -15.06 8.47
N LYS A 88 5.13 -14.14 9.16
CA LYS A 88 5.36 -12.79 8.64
C LYS A 88 6.65 -12.19 9.16
N GLN A 89 7.40 -11.55 8.28
CA GLN A 89 8.55 -10.73 8.64
C GLN A 89 8.60 -9.53 7.68
N GLY A 90 8.67 -8.32 8.22
CA GLY A 90 8.80 -7.13 7.37
C GLY A 90 8.63 -5.83 8.13
N GLY A 91 8.72 -4.73 7.39
CA GLY A 91 8.43 -3.38 7.86
C GLY A 91 7.06 -2.89 7.39
N SER A 92 6.49 -1.94 8.12
CA SER A 92 5.31 -1.21 7.65
C SER A 92 5.32 0.24 8.12
N VAL A 93 4.66 1.10 7.35
CA VAL A 93 4.31 2.46 7.76
C VAL A 93 2.79 2.57 7.73
N SER A 94 2.23 2.82 8.92
CA SER A 94 0.78 2.88 9.12
C SER A 94 0.15 4.13 8.51
N ARG A 95 -1.15 4.06 8.23
CA ARG A 95 -2.00 5.20 7.86
C ARG A 95 -1.75 6.47 8.69
N HIS A 96 -1.64 6.35 10.01
CA HIS A 96 -1.46 7.53 10.87
C HIS A 96 -0.16 8.29 10.56
N THR A 97 0.90 7.58 10.21
CA THR A 97 2.17 8.20 9.81
C THR A 97 2.06 8.77 8.40
N ILE A 98 1.46 8.02 7.48
CA ILE A 98 1.20 8.45 6.09
C ILE A 98 0.41 9.76 6.07
N ASP A 99 -0.66 9.88 6.86
CA ASP A 99 -1.50 11.08 6.93
C ASP A 99 -0.72 12.35 7.29
N ARG A 100 0.34 12.24 8.10
CA ARG A 100 1.17 13.38 8.47
C ARG A 100 2.29 13.67 7.48
N LEU A 101 2.89 12.63 6.93
CA LEU A 101 4.21 12.73 6.27
C LEU A 101 4.15 12.49 4.75
N ALA A 102 3.08 11.86 4.25
CA ALA A 102 2.86 11.58 2.84
C ALA A 102 1.37 11.74 2.47
N PRO A 103 0.79 12.95 2.63
CA PRO A 103 -0.65 13.19 2.47
C PRO A 103 -1.18 12.84 1.07
N PHE A 104 -0.34 12.90 0.04
CA PHE A 104 -0.69 12.48 -1.32
C PHE A 104 -1.20 11.03 -1.40
N ILE A 105 -0.66 10.11 -0.59
CA ILE A 105 -1.15 8.73 -0.53
C ILE A 105 -2.60 8.69 -0.04
N ALA A 106 -2.93 9.50 0.96
CA ALA A 106 -4.29 9.59 1.50
C ALA A 106 -5.26 10.30 0.52
N GLU A 107 -4.76 11.23 -0.30
CA GLU A 107 -5.53 11.83 -1.40
C GLU A 107 -5.82 10.80 -2.50
N LEU A 108 -4.81 9.99 -2.88
CA LEU A 108 -4.98 8.92 -3.85
C LEU A 108 -5.98 7.86 -3.37
N TYR A 109 -5.92 7.47 -2.10
CA TYR A 109 -6.90 6.57 -1.47
C TYR A 109 -8.34 7.12 -1.52
N ARG A 110 -8.51 8.43 -1.42
CA ARG A 110 -9.83 9.09 -1.45
C ARG A 110 -10.27 9.50 -2.85
N SER A 111 -9.49 9.17 -3.88
CA SER A 111 -9.79 9.53 -5.25
C SER A 111 -11.15 8.95 -5.65
N LYS A 112 -12.08 9.82 -6.06
CA LYS A 112 -13.41 9.42 -6.50
C LYS A 112 -13.35 8.70 -7.85
N GLU A 113 -12.38 9.08 -8.68
CA GLU A 113 -12.14 8.46 -9.98
C GLU A 113 -11.59 7.04 -9.80
N LEU A 114 -10.70 6.82 -8.83
CA LEU A 114 -10.22 5.49 -8.48
C LEU A 114 -11.36 4.62 -7.93
N ILE A 115 -12.07 5.10 -6.92
CA ILE A 115 -13.18 4.37 -6.31
C ILE A 115 -14.23 4.03 -7.38
N GLY A 116 -14.67 5.02 -8.17
CA GLY A 116 -15.66 4.81 -9.22
C GLY A 116 -15.22 3.79 -10.29
N TRP A 117 -13.94 3.77 -10.65
CA TRP A 117 -13.41 2.76 -11.56
C TRP A 117 -13.40 1.36 -10.96
N LEU A 118 -12.99 1.22 -9.69
CA LEU A 118 -13.04 -0.07 -8.97
C LEU A 118 -14.48 -0.56 -8.78
N GLU A 119 -15.46 0.32 -8.57
CA GLU A 119 -16.89 0.00 -8.55
C GLU A 119 -17.36 -0.54 -9.91
N GLN A 120 -16.89 0.04 -11.02
CA GLN A 120 -17.21 -0.45 -12.36
C GLN A 120 -16.65 -1.86 -12.63
N LEU A 121 -15.43 -2.14 -12.17
CA LEU A 121 -14.81 -3.46 -12.31
C LEU A 121 -15.50 -4.52 -11.44
N SER A 122 -15.73 -4.20 -10.17
CA SER A 122 -16.32 -5.14 -9.20
C SER A 122 -17.82 -5.32 -9.39
N GLY A 123 -18.52 -4.30 -9.88
CA GLY A 123 -19.98 -4.23 -9.89
C GLY A 123 -20.59 -3.85 -8.54
N ASP A 124 -19.77 -3.55 -7.54
CA ASP A 124 -20.19 -3.24 -6.18
C ASP A 124 -20.01 -1.77 -5.83
N LYS A 125 -20.82 -1.29 -4.88
CA LYS A 125 -20.56 0.01 -4.25
C LYS A 125 -19.40 -0.14 -3.27
N LEU A 126 -18.39 0.70 -3.42
CA LEU A 126 -17.21 0.73 -2.57
C LEU A 126 -17.23 1.98 -1.70
N GLN A 127 -16.94 1.79 -0.43
CA GLN A 127 -16.85 2.83 0.58
C GLN A 127 -15.45 2.83 1.17
N LEU A 128 -15.03 3.99 1.66
CA LEU A 128 -13.82 4.08 2.46
C LEU A 128 -13.98 3.20 3.71
N SER A 129 -12.90 2.52 4.10
CA SER A 129 -12.84 1.89 5.41
C SER A 129 -13.04 2.93 6.52
N PRO A 130 -13.58 2.54 7.68
CA PRO A 130 -13.74 3.44 8.82
C PRO A 130 -12.49 4.24 9.15
N ALA A 131 -12.70 5.49 9.60
CA ALA A 131 -11.61 6.41 9.88
C ALA A 131 -10.72 5.99 11.06
N ASP A 132 -11.13 5.02 11.87
CA ASP A 132 -10.32 4.41 12.93
C ASP A 132 -9.68 3.07 12.52
N ASP A 133 -9.90 2.59 11.29
CA ASP A 133 -9.24 1.40 10.76
C ASP A 133 -7.77 1.72 10.42
N PRO A 134 -6.79 1.12 11.13
CA PRO A 134 -5.38 1.31 10.81
C PRO A 134 -4.95 0.59 9.52
N HIS A 135 -5.77 -0.32 9.01
CA HIS A 135 -5.53 -1.12 7.80
C HIS A 135 -6.17 -0.50 6.55
N ALA A 136 -6.88 0.63 6.66
CA ALA A 136 -7.47 1.31 5.49
C ALA A 136 -6.43 1.57 4.37
N TYR A 137 -5.20 1.91 4.77
CA TYR A 137 -4.04 1.91 3.89
C TYR A 137 -2.73 1.85 4.66
N ALA A 138 -1.72 1.20 4.08
CA ALA A 138 -0.38 1.10 4.64
C ALA A 138 0.67 0.85 3.56
N LEU A 139 1.90 1.24 3.84
CA LEU A 139 3.07 0.81 3.07
C LEU A 139 3.71 -0.40 3.76
N TYR A 140 4.03 -1.43 2.99
CA TYR A 140 4.75 -2.62 3.46
C TYR A 140 6.14 -2.68 2.82
N TYR A 141 7.15 -2.84 3.67
CA TYR A 141 8.57 -2.79 3.32
C TYR A 141 9.20 -4.17 3.53
N TYR A 142 9.79 -4.72 2.47
CA TYR A 142 10.57 -5.94 2.48
C TYR A 142 12.00 -5.52 2.11
N THR A 143 12.86 -5.40 3.12
CA THR A 143 14.18 -4.76 2.99
C THR A 143 15.30 -5.56 3.67
N ARG A 144 14.96 -6.70 4.26
CA ARG A 144 15.92 -7.63 4.86
C ARG A 144 15.72 -9.03 4.26
N PRO A 145 16.80 -9.81 4.15
CA PRO A 145 16.69 -11.21 3.75
C PRO A 145 15.63 -11.94 4.59
N GLY A 146 14.77 -12.69 3.92
CA GLY A 146 13.71 -13.46 4.55
C GLY A 146 12.47 -12.64 4.93
N ASP A 147 12.39 -11.35 4.64
CA ASP A 147 11.12 -10.61 4.77
C ASP A 147 10.06 -11.24 3.85
N HIS A 148 8.90 -11.59 4.39
CA HIS A 148 7.81 -12.27 3.70
C HIS A 148 6.47 -12.10 4.43
N ILE A 149 5.39 -12.50 3.77
CA ILE A 149 4.13 -12.84 4.43
C ILE A 149 3.66 -14.17 3.86
N GLY A 150 3.29 -15.12 4.71
CA GLY A 150 2.83 -16.45 4.32
C GLY A 150 1.44 -16.41 3.69
N TRP A 151 0.93 -17.59 3.32
CA TRP A 151 -0.40 -17.73 2.75
C TRP A 151 -1.49 -17.22 3.69
N HIS A 152 -2.31 -16.29 3.21
CA HIS A 152 -3.43 -15.70 3.96
C HIS A 152 -4.53 -15.22 3.01
N TYR A 153 -5.62 -14.75 3.61
CA TYR A 153 -6.72 -14.02 2.99
C TYR A 153 -6.85 -12.67 3.71
N ASP A 154 -7.30 -11.64 2.99
CA ASP A 154 -7.60 -10.32 3.56
C ASP A 154 -9.07 -10.24 3.96
N THR A 155 -9.50 -11.18 4.79
CA THR A 155 -10.90 -11.34 5.18
C THR A 155 -11.46 -10.08 5.84
N SER A 156 -12.69 -9.72 5.45
CA SER A 156 -13.36 -8.56 6.01
C SER A 156 -13.70 -8.74 7.48
N TYR A 157 -13.44 -7.68 8.27
CA TYR A 157 -13.93 -7.57 9.64
C TYR A 157 -15.26 -6.83 9.75
N TYR A 158 -15.75 -6.31 8.63
CA TYR A 158 -16.98 -5.55 8.51
C TYR A 158 -18.13 -6.43 8.04
N ASP A 159 -19.36 -5.94 8.14
CA ASP A 159 -20.54 -6.68 7.69
C ASP A 159 -20.54 -6.88 6.15
N GLY A 160 -19.83 -6.02 5.40
CA GLY A 160 -19.65 -6.13 3.96
C GLY A 160 -18.35 -6.82 3.53
N ARG A 161 -18.21 -7.00 2.21
CA ARG A 161 -16.96 -7.47 1.60
C ARG A 161 -15.85 -6.43 1.75
N ARG A 162 -14.62 -6.92 1.79
CA ARG A 162 -13.40 -6.11 1.77
C ARG A 162 -12.69 -6.33 0.43
N TYR A 163 -12.37 -5.24 -0.23
CA TYR A 163 -11.59 -5.23 -1.45
C TYR A 163 -10.22 -4.63 -1.18
N THR A 164 -9.20 -5.36 -1.61
CA THR A 164 -7.81 -4.97 -1.48
C THR A 164 -7.27 -4.52 -2.83
N LEU A 165 -6.65 -3.35 -2.84
CA LEU A 165 -5.89 -2.81 -3.96
C LEU A 165 -4.42 -2.72 -3.55
N LEU A 166 -3.56 -3.48 -4.22
CA LEU A 166 -2.11 -3.40 -4.08
C LEU A 166 -1.54 -2.58 -5.24
N LEU A 167 -0.67 -1.64 -4.89
CA LEU A 167 0.12 -0.87 -5.84
C LEU A 167 1.59 -1.20 -5.62
N GLY A 168 2.30 -1.50 -6.71
CA GLY A 168 3.75 -1.59 -6.70
C GLY A 168 4.34 -0.18 -6.54
N VAL A 169 5.22 0.01 -5.55
CA VAL A 169 5.87 1.31 -5.32
C VAL A 169 7.35 1.21 -5.64
N ILE A 170 8.07 0.27 -5.04
CA ILE A 170 9.48 -0.03 -5.35
C ILE A 170 9.58 -1.54 -5.49
N ASP A 171 10.22 -2.03 -6.55
CA ASP A 171 10.49 -3.46 -6.73
C ASP A 171 11.88 -3.68 -7.32
N GLU A 172 12.87 -3.68 -6.43
CA GLU A 172 14.26 -4.03 -6.68
C GLU A 172 14.51 -5.39 -6.00
N SER A 173 13.72 -6.39 -6.37
CA SER A 173 13.67 -7.66 -5.65
C SER A 173 13.30 -8.85 -6.53
N SER A 174 13.52 -10.05 -6.01
CA SER A 174 12.97 -11.30 -6.55
C SER A 174 11.64 -11.68 -5.90
N CYS A 175 11.11 -10.84 -5.00
CA CYS A 175 9.83 -11.08 -4.35
C CYS A 175 8.71 -11.13 -5.40
N ARG A 176 7.76 -12.05 -5.19
CA ARG A 176 6.56 -12.19 -6.02
C ARG A 176 5.33 -12.24 -5.14
N LEU A 177 4.22 -11.74 -5.65
CA LEU A 177 2.90 -12.07 -5.14
C LEU A 177 2.51 -13.43 -5.74
N ASP A 178 2.60 -14.48 -4.92
CA ASP A 178 1.98 -15.76 -5.26
C ASP A 178 0.52 -15.72 -4.83
N TYR A 179 -0.36 -16.28 -5.66
CA TYR A 179 -1.79 -16.32 -5.40
C TYR A 179 -2.42 -17.62 -5.91
N GLU A 180 -3.60 -17.94 -5.38
CA GLU A 180 -4.46 -19.03 -5.85
C GLU A 180 -5.85 -18.45 -6.11
N LEU A 181 -6.29 -18.49 -7.37
CA LEU A 181 -7.65 -18.13 -7.77
C LEU A 181 -8.63 -19.26 -7.45
N HIS A 182 -9.91 -18.92 -7.37
CA HIS A 182 -11.02 -19.88 -7.23
C HIS A 182 -11.04 -20.75 -5.97
N THR A 183 -10.16 -20.52 -4.99
CA THR A 183 -10.09 -21.25 -3.70
C THR A 183 -11.38 -21.27 -2.87
N ARG A 184 -12.36 -20.43 -3.22
CA ARG A 184 -13.69 -20.35 -2.60
C ARG A 184 -14.82 -20.84 -3.51
N ASN A 185 -14.50 -21.45 -4.64
CA ASN A 185 -15.48 -22.00 -5.58
C ASN A 185 -15.27 -23.52 -5.73
N PRO A 186 -16.17 -24.36 -5.17
CA PRO A 186 -16.00 -25.82 -5.23
C PRO A 186 -16.16 -26.39 -6.65
N ASP A 187 -16.72 -25.63 -7.60
CA ASP A 187 -16.99 -26.08 -8.96
C ASP A 187 -15.83 -25.80 -9.93
N ILE A 188 -14.84 -25.01 -9.51
CA ILE A 188 -13.68 -24.62 -10.33
C ILE A 188 -12.41 -25.00 -9.57
N ALA A 189 -11.48 -25.70 -10.23
CA ALA A 189 -10.21 -26.05 -9.62
C ALA A 189 -9.38 -24.80 -9.28
N ASP A 190 -8.71 -24.83 -8.14
CA ASP A 190 -7.78 -23.78 -7.73
C ASP A 190 -6.73 -23.54 -8.82
N GLN A 191 -6.52 -22.27 -9.17
CA GLN A 191 -5.56 -21.89 -10.19
C GLN A 191 -4.42 -21.07 -9.56
N PRO A 192 -3.22 -21.65 -9.39
CA PRO A 192 -2.08 -20.92 -8.87
C PRO A 192 -1.53 -19.94 -9.91
N GLY A 193 -1.04 -18.80 -9.43
CA GLY A 193 -0.35 -17.80 -10.23
C GLY A 193 0.72 -17.08 -9.41
N SER A 194 1.57 -16.33 -10.09
CA SER A 194 2.65 -15.57 -9.44
C SER A 194 3.02 -14.38 -10.31
N VAL A 195 3.04 -13.18 -9.73
CA VAL A 195 3.37 -11.93 -10.45
C VAL A 195 4.35 -11.07 -9.66
N GLN A 196 5.17 -10.31 -10.37
CA GLN A 196 5.80 -9.11 -9.82
C GLN A 196 4.85 -7.93 -10.03
N ILE A 197 4.88 -6.96 -9.13
CA ILE A 197 4.07 -5.75 -9.25
C ILE A 197 5.05 -4.60 -9.41
N PRO A 198 5.43 -4.23 -10.64
CA PRO A 198 6.42 -3.18 -10.85
C PRO A 198 5.91 -1.84 -10.31
N PRO A 199 6.78 -0.84 -10.12
CA PRO A 199 6.36 0.51 -9.74
C PRO A 199 5.25 1.03 -10.66
N GLY A 200 4.09 1.33 -10.08
CA GLY A 200 2.90 1.78 -10.82
C GLY A 200 1.95 0.67 -11.28
N GLY A 201 2.34 -0.60 -11.15
CA GLY A 201 1.48 -1.75 -11.38
C GLY A 201 0.43 -1.92 -10.28
N LEU A 202 -0.63 -2.67 -10.61
CA LEU A 202 -1.83 -2.83 -9.80
C LEU A 202 -2.23 -4.30 -9.67
N VAL A 203 -2.66 -4.70 -8.48
CA VAL A 203 -3.44 -5.90 -8.24
C VAL A 203 -4.69 -5.51 -7.44
N PHE A 204 -5.88 -5.90 -7.90
CA PHE A 204 -7.15 -5.62 -7.25
C PHE A 204 -7.95 -6.90 -7.05
N PHE A 205 -8.45 -7.15 -5.83
CA PHE A 205 -9.16 -8.39 -5.53
C PHE A 205 -10.14 -8.28 -4.36
N ASP A 206 -11.07 -9.24 -4.31
CA ASP A 206 -11.92 -9.51 -3.14
C ASP A 206 -11.12 -10.29 -2.08
N GLY A 207 -10.95 -9.69 -0.90
CA GLY A 207 -10.07 -10.19 0.16
C GLY A 207 -10.46 -11.56 0.72
N ASP A 208 -11.74 -11.95 0.60
CA ASP A 208 -12.22 -13.27 1.04
C ASP A 208 -11.94 -14.38 0.02
N LYS A 209 -11.66 -14.00 -1.24
CA LYS A 209 -11.56 -14.94 -2.38
C LYS A 209 -10.14 -15.21 -2.83
N LEU A 210 -9.21 -14.27 -2.63
CA LEU A 210 -7.82 -14.45 -3.06
C LEU A 210 -6.95 -14.97 -1.91
N ARG A 211 -6.56 -16.24 -1.99
CA ARG A 211 -5.48 -16.75 -1.15
C ARG A 211 -4.15 -16.29 -1.74
N HIS A 212 -3.32 -15.62 -0.96
CA HIS A 212 -2.07 -15.06 -1.48
C HIS A 212 -0.96 -14.96 -0.44
N ARG A 213 0.27 -14.74 -0.91
CA ARG A 213 1.48 -14.55 -0.09
C ARG A 213 2.50 -13.67 -0.82
N ILE A 214 3.47 -13.12 -0.10
CA ILE A 214 4.67 -12.53 -0.70
C ILE A 214 5.85 -13.46 -0.44
N THR A 215 6.56 -13.86 -1.50
CA THR A 215 7.74 -14.72 -1.38
C THR A 215 8.87 -14.01 -0.62
N PRO A 216 9.78 -14.76 0.03
CA PRO A 216 10.84 -14.16 0.82
C PRO A 216 11.80 -13.29 0.01
N ALA A 217 12.13 -12.11 0.55
CA ALA A 217 13.15 -11.23 -0.01
C ALA A 217 14.55 -11.84 0.08
N GLY A 218 15.35 -11.61 -0.95
CA GLY A 218 16.76 -11.94 -1.02
C GLY A 218 17.67 -10.95 -0.27
N ALA A 219 18.98 -11.16 -0.40
CA ALA A 219 19.97 -10.25 0.16
C ALA A 219 20.09 -8.97 -0.65
N ASN A 220 20.13 -7.82 0.04
CA ASN A 220 20.21 -6.49 -0.55
C ASN A 220 19.04 -6.14 -1.51
N GLU A 221 17.91 -6.83 -1.36
CA GLU A 221 16.70 -6.54 -2.13
C GLU A 221 15.81 -5.52 -1.39
N MET A 222 15.03 -4.77 -2.18
CA MET A 222 14.05 -3.83 -1.66
C MET A 222 12.74 -3.95 -2.43
N ARG A 223 11.67 -4.29 -1.72
CA ARG A 223 10.29 -4.18 -2.21
C ARG A 223 9.47 -3.33 -1.28
N VAL A 224 8.72 -2.39 -1.87
CA VAL A 224 7.71 -1.60 -1.18
C VAL A 224 6.40 -1.69 -1.95
N SER A 225 5.33 -2.08 -1.24
CA SER A 225 3.98 -2.13 -1.79
C SER A 225 3.05 -1.27 -0.94
N LEU A 226 2.17 -0.54 -1.60
CA LEU A 226 1.10 0.23 -0.98
C LEU A 226 -0.19 -0.57 -1.07
N THR A 227 -0.88 -0.71 0.05
CA THR A 227 -2.18 -1.37 0.12
C THR A 227 -3.26 -0.35 0.42
N PHE A 228 -4.36 -0.40 -0.30
CA PHE A 228 -5.62 0.31 -0.06
C PHE A 228 -6.74 -0.69 0.17
N GLU A 229 -7.58 -0.41 1.18
CA GLU A 229 -8.71 -1.25 1.55
C GLU A 229 -10.01 -0.46 1.39
N TYR A 230 -10.97 -1.05 0.68
CA TYR A 230 -12.32 -0.55 0.51
C TYR A 230 -13.33 -1.58 0.96
N VAL A 231 -14.51 -1.15 1.40
CA VAL A 231 -15.54 -2.04 1.94
C VAL A 231 -16.88 -1.76 1.29
N THR A 232 -17.71 -2.80 1.15
CA THR A 232 -19.09 -2.60 0.64
C THR A 232 -20.04 -2.09 1.72
N ASP A 233 -19.79 -2.47 2.99
CA ASP A 233 -20.50 -2.00 4.17
C ASP A 233 -19.49 -1.84 5.33
N PRO A 234 -19.24 -0.60 5.81
CA PRO A 234 -18.28 -0.31 6.88
C PRO A 234 -18.82 -0.57 8.29
N ASN A 235 -20.07 -1.03 8.44
CA ASN A 235 -20.62 -1.33 9.75
C ASN A 235 -19.91 -2.52 10.40
N MET A 236 -19.71 -2.41 11.71
CA MET A 236 -19.26 -3.51 12.55
C MET A 236 -20.30 -3.78 13.63
N ARG A 237 -20.65 -5.04 13.83
CA ARG A 237 -21.37 -5.47 15.04
C ARG A 237 -20.61 -5.02 16.30
N PRO A 238 -21.23 -4.28 17.25
CA PRO A 238 -20.53 -3.62 18.37
C PRO A 238 -19.63 -4.54 19.21
N TRP A 239 -19.99 -5.82 19.36
CA TRP A 239 -19.22 -6.80 20.14
C TRP A 239 -17.97 -7.33 19.41
N ARG A 240 -17.90 -7.25 18.08
CA ARG A 240 -16.71 -7.65 17.30
C ARG A 240 -15.63 -6.55 17.26
N ARG A 241 -16.05 -5.29 17.35
CA ARG A 241 -15.18 -4.09 17.33
C ARG A 241 -14.14 -4.06 18.47
N PHE A 242 -14.47 -4.62 19.63
CA PHE A 242 -13.57 -4.62 20.80
C PHE A 242 -12.49 -5.72 20.75
N ILE A 243 -12.82 -6.87 20.16
CA ILE A 243 -11.91 -8.03 20.08
C ILE A 243 -10.91 -7.88 18.92
N SER A 244 -11.34 -7.30 17.80
CA SER A 244 -10.54 -7.16 16.57
C SER A 244 -9.49 -6.04 16.67
N ASN A 245 -9.88 -4.83 17.09
CA ASN A 245 -8.95 -3.69 17.20
C ASN A 245 -7.74 -3.94 18.12
N MET A 246 -7.88 -4.79 19.13
CA MET A 246 -6.81 -5.11 20.06
C MET A 246 -5.85 -6.17 19.50
N LYS A 247 -6.37 -7.21 18.84
CA LYS A 247 -5.54 -8.32 18.34
C LYS A 247 -4.74 -7.93 17.10
N ASP A 248 -5.32 -7.18 16.17
CA ASP A 248 -4.64 -6.81 14.93
C ASP A 248 -3.61 -5.69 15.12
N ALA A 249 -3.88 -4.70 15.97
CA ALA A 249 -2.90 -3.64 16.22
C ALA A 249 -1.65 -4.16 16.96
N ILE A 250 -1.82 -5.19 17.80
CA ILE A 250 -0.70 -5.94 18.40
C ILE A 250 0.03 -6.78 17.35
N ALA A 251 -0.72 -7.51 16.50
CA ALA A 251 -0.16 -8.43 15.52
C ALA A 251 0.47 -7.75 14.30
N TYR A 252 0.11 -6.51 13.96
CA TYR A 252 0.62 -5.78 12.79
C TYR A 252 1.57 -4.63 13.13
N PHE A 253 1.31 -3.87 14.20
CA PHE A 253 2.02 -2.62 14.51
C PHE A 253 2.79 -2.65 15.84
N GLY A 254 2.67 -3.73 16.60
CA GLY A 254 3.31 -3.89 17.89
C GLY A 254 2.70 -3.04 19.01
N PHE A 255 2.83 -3.51 20.25
CA PHE A 255 2.18 -2.93 21.42
C PHE A 255 2.43 -1.43 21.64
N ARG A 256 3.60 -0.89 21.25
CA ARG A 256 3.99 0.51 21.55
C ARG A 256 3.08 1.56 20.90
N GLN A 257 2.56 1.31 19.70
CA GLN A 257 1.71 2.28 19.00
C GLN A 257 0.28 2.31 19.56
N VAL A 258 -0.24 1.14 19.97
CA VAL A 258 -1.55 0.97 20.62
C VAL A 258 -1.61 1.70 21.97
N PHE A 259 -0.56 1.58 22.79
CA PHE A 259 -0.48 2.28 24.08
C PHE A 259 -0.39 3.81 23.94
N ARG A 260 0.27 4.31 22.88
CA ARG A 260 0.35 5.75 22.61
C ARG A 260 -0.99 6.35 22.17
N GLN A 261 -1.82 5.56 21.48
CA GLN A 261 -3.17 5.97 21.08
C GLN A 261 -4.17 5.94 22.25
N MET A 262 -4.08 4.94 23.13
CA MET A 262 -4.91 4.89 24.35
C MET A 262 -4.62 6.02 25.33
N THR A 263 -3.33 6.36 25.54
CA THR A 263 -2.93 7.47 26.42
C THR A 263 -3.37 8.84 25.90
N ARG A 264 -3.46 9.01 24.57
CA ARG A 264 -3.95 10.25 23.95
C ARG A 264 -5.48 10.37 24.04
N ARG A 265 -6.21 9.29 23.83
CA ARG A 265 -7.68 9.24 23.96
C ARG A 265 -8.19 9.43 25.40
N GLY A 266 -7.36 9.09 26.40
CA GLY A 266 -7.62 9.38 27.81
C GLY A 266 -7.38 10.83 28.22
N LYS A 267 -6.57 11.58 27.46
CA LYS A 267 -6.27 13.00 27.71
C LYS A 267 -7.32 13.95 27.14
N ASP A 268 -7.99 13.55 26.07
CA ASP A 268 -9.08 14.32 25.44
C ASP A 268 -10.46 14.07 26.10
N ARG A 269 -10.50 13.25 27.16
CA ARG A 269 -11.69 12.91 27.94
C ARG A 269 -11.57 13.26 29.43
N ALA A 270 -10.52 14.00 29.81
CA ALA A 270 -10.30 14.52 31.16
C ALA A 270 -10.47 16.04 31.17
#